data_AF-A0A3S5CNE8-F1
#
_entry.id   AF-A0A3S5CNE8-F1
#
_cell.length_a   1.000
_cell.length_b   1.000
_cell.length_c   1.000
_cell.angle_alpha   90.00
_cell.angle_beta   90.00
_cell.angle_gamma   90.00
#
_symmetry.space_group_name_H-M   'P 1'
#
loop_
_entity.id
_entity.type
_entity.pdbx_description
1 polymer ?
#
loop_
_entity_poly.entity_id
_entity_poly.type
_entity_poly.pdbx_seq_one_letter_code
_entity_poly.pdbx_strand_id
1 'polypeptide(L)'
;MTAALRHPDGPEKYASGYPVHQDGSCNGLQHYAALGRDRSGAESVNLTDRERPQDVYADVVELVEHQRKADAAQGLAVAKILEGFILRKVIKQSVMTTVYGVTQYGAKLQIQRQLRDMESFPVDYLGPAATYLAKLTLSSIGKIFTSSTEIQNWFDEVCLLLHSVYYFLSIIIHIFEFDIAALGLISRQSLLPIPKPFQLKLILNWTTYGNNCDHYAFYDEAGDDDDDDDDSNLRSKLNEQNSPMFLSSNGEIDFH
;
A
#
# COMPACT_ATOMS: atom_id res chain seq x y z
N MET A 1 -21.55 16.51 -18.45
CA MET A 1 -21.72 15.60 -19.61
C MET A 1 -22.92 15.99 -20.50
N THR A 2 -24.16 15.99 -20.00
CA THR A 2 -25.37 16.29 -20.81
C THR A 2 -25.33 17.65 -21.52
N ALA A 3 -24.80 18.69 -20.86
CA ALA A 3 -24.65 20.02 -21.46
C ALA A 3 -23.66 20.03 -22.63
N ALA A 4 -22.59 19.23 -22.56
CA ALA A 4 -21.63 19.07 -23.64
C ALA A 4 -22.25 18.35 -24.84
N LEU A 5 -22.97 17.24 -24.61
CA LEU A 5 -23.62 16.47 -25.67
C LEU A 5 -24.71 17.24 -26.43
N ARG A 6 -25.32 18.24 -25.79
CA ARG A 6 -26.37 19.08 -26.39
C ARG A 6 -25.84 20.40 -26.96
N HIS A 7 -24.52 20.60 -26.97
CA HIS A 7 -23.94 21.84 -27.45
C HIS A 7 -24.18 21.98 -28.97
N PRO A 8 -24.74 23.10 -29.45
CA PRO A 8 -25.23 23.25 -30.82
C PRO A 8 -24.12 23.09 -31.87
N ASP A 9 -22.89 23.47 -31.53
CA ASP A 9 -21.75 23.38 -32.45
C ASP A 9 -20.88 22.13 -32.24
N GLY A 10 -21.37 21.15 -31.47
CA GLY A 10 -20.64 19.91 -31.11
C GLY A 10 -20.06 19.92 -29.69
N PRO A 11 -19.88 18.74 -29.05
CA PRO A 11 -19.37 18.60 -27.69
C PRO A 11 -17.94 19.11 -27.50
N GLU A 12 -17.11 19.06 -28.54
CA GLU A 12 -15.74 19.57 -28.55
C GLU A 12 -15.66 21.09 -28.41
N LYS A 13 -16.76 21.82 -28.72
CA LYS A 13 -16.85 23.27 -28.58
C LYS A 13 -17.51 23.71 -27.27
N TYR A 14 -17.90 22.78 -26.42
CA TYR A 14 -18.46 23.08 -25.10
C TYR A 14 -17.34 23.47 -24.13
N ALA A 15 -17.37 24.72 -23.65
CA ALA A 15 -16.46 25.17 -22.60
C ALA A 15 -16.86 24.57 -21.24
N SER A 16 -16.21 23.46 -20.86
CA SER A 16 -16.39 22.85 -19.55
C SER A 16 -15.60 23.59 -18.47
N GLY A 17 -16.27 23.97 -17.38
CA GLY A 17 -15.62 24.40 -16.13
C GLY A 17 -15.41 23.26 -15.13
N TYR A 18 -15.71 22.02 -15.53
CA TYR A 18 -15.63 20.86 -14.64
C TYR A 18 -14.18 20.38 -14.51
N PRO A 19 -13.62 20.28 -13.29
CA PRO A 19 -12.29 19.73 -13.08
C PRO A 19 -12.27 18.23 -13.37
N VAL A 20 -11.26 17.76 -14.10
CA VAL A 20 -11.03 16.33 -14.34
C VAL A 20 -9.86 15.90 -13.48
N HIS A 21 -10.11 14.98 -12.57
CA HIS A 21 -9.09 14.42 -11.69
C HIS A 21 -8.20 13.45 -12.47
N GLN A 22 -6.90 13.47 -12.18
CA GLN A 22 -5.89 12.55 -12.68
C GLN A 22 -5.05 12.15 -11.48
N ASP A 23 -5.09 10.88 -11.08
CA ASP A 23 -4.28 10.36 -10.00
C ASP A 23 -3.55 9.08 -10.43
N GLY A 24 -2.38 8.86 -9.86
CA GLY A 24 -1.57 7.67 -10.11
C GLY A 24 -2.00 6.50 -9.23
N SER A 25 -1.97 5.28 -9.78
CA SER A 25 -2.47 4.07 -9.10
C SER A 25 -1.76 3.71 -7.79
N CYS A 26 -0.60 4.32 -7.48
CA CYS A 26 0.01 4.37 -6.14
C CYS A 26 1.23 5.30 -6.15
N ASN A 27 1.05 6.60 -5.93
CA ASN A 27 2.11 7.61 -6.06
C ASN A 27 3.37 7.30 -5.20
N GLY A 28 3.18 6.80 -3.98
CA GLY A 28 4.30 6.44 -3.11
C GLY A 28 5.19 5.33 -3.69
N LEU A 29 4.59 4.24 -4.18
CA LEU A 29 5.36 3.16 -4.83
C LEU A 29 5.99 3.61 -6.16
N GLN A 30 5.33 4.50 -6.91
CA GLN A 30 5.91 5.09 -8.11
C GLN A 30 7.21 5.87 -7.79
N HIS A 31 7.21 6.67 -6.73
CA HIS A 31 8.42 7.38 -6.31
C HIS A 31 9.54 6.42 -5.89
N TYR A 32 9.22 5.37 -5.12
CA TYR A 32 10.25 4.39 -4.73
C TYR A 32 10.81 3.62 -5.93
N ALA A 33 9.96 3.18 -6.86
CA ALA A 33 10.40 2.50 -8.07
C ALA A 33 11.33 3.39 -8.91
N ALA A 34 11.02 4.69 -9.03
CA ALA A 34 11.86 5.65 -9.73
C ALA A 34 13.21 5.89 -9.02
N LEU A 35 13.21 6.05 -7.69
CA LEU A 35 14.42 6.24 -6.88
C LEU A 35 15.34 5.02 -6.95
N GLY A 36 14.77 3.82 -6.82
CA GLY A 36 15.51 2.55 -6.88
C GLY A 36 15.87 2.10 -8.29
N ARG A 37 15.32 2.76 -9.32
CA ARG A 37 15.35 2.29 -10.72
C ARG A 37 14.91 0.83 -10.83
N ASP A 38 13.90 0.48 -10.02
CA ASP A 38 13.35 -0.87 -9.94
C ASP A 38 12.40 -1.10 -11.11
N ARG A 39 12.88 -1.86 -12.10
CA ARG A 39 12.09 -2.17 -13.30
C ARG A 39 10.83 -2.98 -12.98
N SER A 40 10.94 -3.97 -12.09
CA SER A 40 9.79 -4.82 -11.76
C SER A 40 8.73 -4.01 -11.03
N GLY A 41 9.15 -3.21 -10.04
CA GLY A 41 8.27 -2.29 -9.35
C GLY A 41 7.64 -1.26 -10.29
N ALA A 42 8.43 -0.69 -11.21
CA ALA A 42 7.97 0.28 -12.22
C ALA A 42 6.92 -0.30 -13.18
N GLU A 43 7.04 -1.57 -13.55
CA GLU A 43 6.04 -2.29 -14.33
C GLU A 43 4.72 -2.43 -13.56
N SER A 44 4.76 -2.87 -12.29
CA SER A 44 3.56 -3.03 -11.43
C SER A 44 2.82 -1.72 -11.12
N VAL A 45 3.50 -0.57 -11.17
CA VAL A 45 2.93 0.75 -10.82
C VAL A 45 2.76 1.70 -11.99
N ASN A 46 2.73 1.17 -13.22
CA ASN A 46 2.41 1.90 -14.45
C ASN A 46 3.42 3.00 -14.83
N LEU A 47 4.70 2.85 -14.46
CA LEU A 47 5.78 3.74 -14.90
C LEU A 47 6.43 3.30 -16.22
N THR A 48 6.09 2.11 -16.70
CA THR A 48 6.51 1.62 -18.02
C THR A 48 5.34 1.64 -18.98
N ASP A 49 5.63 1.83 -20.26
CA ASP A 49 4.59 1.84 -21.30
C ASP A 49 4.02 0.44 -21.50
N ARG A 50 2.69 0.32 -21.36
CA ARG A 50 1.93 -0.94 -21.41
C ARG A 50 0.60 -0.68 -22.07
N GLU A 51 0.11 -1.66 -22.82
CA GLU A 51 -1.20 -1.59 -23.49
C GLU A 51 -2.36 -1.48 -22.48
N ARG A 52 -2.19 -2.05 -21.29
CA ARG A 52 -3.20 -2.06 -20.22
C ARG A 52 -2.60 -1.59 -18.90
N PRO A 53 -3.36 -0.84 -18.09
CA PRO A 53 -2.94 -0.50 -16.74
C PRO A 53 -2.76 -1.78 -15.91
N GLN A 54 -1.67 -1.81 -15.14
CA GLN A 54 -1.39 -2.81 -14.13
C GLN A 54 -2.04 -2.40 -12.80
N ASP A 55 -2.38 -3.40 -12.00
CA ASP A 55 -3.04 -3.23 -10.71
C ASP A 55 -2.22 -3.91 -9.62
N VAL A 56 -1.31 -3.15 -9.01
CA VAL A 56 -0.47 -3.60 -7.90
C VAL A 56 -1.27 -4.22 -6.75
N TYR A 57 -2.51 -3.78 -6.53
CA TYR A 57 -3.34 -4.34 -5.49
C TYR A 57 -3.82 -5.73 -5.86
N ALA A 58 -4.22 -5.96 -7.11
CA ALA A 58 -4.58 -7.30 -7.59
C ALA A 58 -3.39 -8.28 -7.48
N ASP A 59 -2.18 -7.84 -7.82
CA ASP A 59 -0.96 -8.64 -7.66
C ASP A 59 -0.74 -9.06 -6.19
N VAL A 60 -0.94 -8.12 -5.26
CA VAL A 60 -0.83 -8.40 -3.82
C VAL A 60 -1.95 -9.34 -3.35
N VAL A 61 -3.19 -9.17 -3.82
CA VAL A 61 -4.29 -10.10 -3.52
C VAL A 61 -3.90 -11.52 -3.93
N GLU A 62 -3.37 -11.70 -5.14
CA GLU A 62 -2.98 -13.01 -5.66
C GLU A 62 -1.90 -13.68 -4.80
N LEU A 63 -0.86 -12.93 -4.42
CA LEU A 63 0.20 -13.44 -3.54
C LEU A 63 -0.32 -13.83 -2.16
N VAL A 64 -1.17 -12.99 -1.57
CA VAL A 64 -1.76 -13.25 -0.25
C VAL A 64 -2.70 -14.47 -0.32
N GLU A 65 -3.50 -14.59 -1.37
CA GLU A 65 -4.41 -15.73 -1.58
C GLU A 65 -3.65 -17.04 -1.81
N HIS A 66 -2.56 -17.00 -2.56
CA HIS A 66 -1.67 -18.16 -2.73
C HIS A 66 -1.11 -18.63 -1.39
N GLN A 67 -0.62 -17.71 -0.56
CA GLN A 67 -0.11 -18.07 0.78
C GLN A 67 -1.23 -18.55 1.71
N ARG A 68 -2.42 -17.92 1.66
CA ARG A 68 -3.60 -18.34 2.42
C ARG A 68 -3.98 -19.79 2.09
N LYS A 69 -4.01 -20.15 0.81
CA LYS A 69 -4.30 -21.53 0.37
C LYS A 69 -3.28 -22.53 0.94
N ALA A 70 -2.00 -22.20 0.92
CA ALA A 70 -0.96 -23.04 1.50
C ALA A 70 -1.15 -23.25 3.02
N ASP A 71 -1.43 -22.18 3.76
CA ASP A 71 -1.65 -22.24 5.21
C ASP A 71 -2.96 -22.96 5.57
N ALA A 72 -4.00 -22.79 4.75
CA ALA A 72 -5.26 -23.51 4.88
C ALA A 72 -5.08 -25.03 4.68
N ALA A 73 -4.24 -25.43 3.72
CA ALA A 73 -3.89 -26.83 3.48
C ALA A 73 -3.11 -27.44 4.67
N GLN A 74 -2.32 -26.62 5.38
CA GLN A 74 -1.65 -27.01 6.63
C GLN A 74 -2.59 -27.05 7.84
N GLY A 75 -3.87 -26.74 7.66
CA GLY A 75 -4.89 -26.82 8.71
C GLY A 75 -5.09 -25.54 9.52
N LEU A 76 -4.50 -24.41 9.11
CA LEU A 76 -4.67 -23.15 9.82
C LEU A 76 -6.12 -22.64 9.68
N ALA A 77 -6.84 -22.57 10.82
CA ALA A 77 -8.26 -22.24 10.83
C ALA A 77 -8.57 -20.85 10.26
N VAL A 78 -7.77 -19.84 10.62
CA VAL A 78 -7.95 -18.46 10.13
C VAL A 78 -7.80 -18.36 8.62
N ALA A 79 -6.86 -19.12 8.04
CA ALA A 79 -6.66 -19.15 6.59
C ALA A 79 -7.84 -19.78 5.85
N LYS A 80 -8.48 -20.81 6.41
CA LYS A 80 -9.70 -21.41 5.83
C LYS A 80 -10.88 -20.43 5.84
N ILE A 81 -11.07 -19.71 6.94
CA ILE A 81 -12.19 -18.76 7.11
C ILE A 81 -12.06 -17.57 6.17
N LEU A 82 -10.83 -17.16 5.85
CA LEU A 82 -10.54 -16.07 4.92
C LEU A 82 -10.79 -16.41 3.45
N GLU A 83 -11.17 -17.64 3.11
CA GLU A 83 -11.49 -18.02 1.74
C GLU A 83 -12.62 -17.17 1.16
N GLY A 84 -12.34 -16.48 0.04
CA GLY A 84 -13.30 -15.59 -0.62
C GLY A 84 -13.42 -14.19 -0.01
N PHE A 85 -12.64 -13.88 1.04
CA PHE A 85 -12.66 -12.56 1.70
C PHE A 85 -11.41 -11.72 1.43
N ILE A 86 -10.40 -12.27 0.73
CA ILE A 86 -9.20 -11.53 0.33
C ILE A 86 -9.49 -10.77 -0.96
N LEU A 87 -10.11 -9.61 -0.80
CA LEU A 87 -10.51 -8.75 -1.92
C LEU A 87 -9.59 -7.53 -2.04
N ARG A 88 -9.53 -6.95 -3.24
CA ARG A 88 -8.78 -5.71 -3.51
C ARG A 88 -9.16 -4.60 -2.52
N LYS A 89 -10.46 -4.40 -2.27
CA LYS A 89 -10.99 -3.42 -1.30
C LYS A 89 -10.42 -3.60 0.11
N VAL A 90 -10.28 -4.85 0.56
CA VAL A 90 -9.80 -5.17 1.91
C VAL A 90 -8.32 -4.81 2.08
N ILE A 91 -7.51 -4.97 1.04
CA ILE A 91 -6.05 -4.75 1.14
C ILE A 91 -5.58 -3.39 0.60
N LYS A 92 -6.35 -2.71 -0.28
CA LYS A 92 -5.97 -1.47 -0.98
C LYS A 92 -5.40 -0.44 0.00
N GLN A 93 -6.15 -0.16 1.07
CA GLN A 93 -5.75 0.83 2.08
C GLN A 93 -4.44 0.46 2.80
N SER A 94 -4.28 -0.83 3.15
CA SER A 94 -3.05 -1.30 3.80
C SER A 94 -1.85 -1.20 2.87
N VAL A 95 -2.01 -1.53 1.59
CA VAL A 95 -0.93 -1.42 0.59
C VAL A 95 -0.55 0.05 0.36
N MET A 96 -1.54 0.93 0.20
CA MET A 96 -1.32 2.38 0.01
C MET A 96 -0.56 3.02 1.17
N THR A 97 -0.88 2.64 2.41
CA THR A 97 -0.26 3.26 3.59
C THR A 97 1.11 2.66 3.94
N THR A 98 1.45 1.49 3.40
CA THR A 98 2.73 0.82 3.69
C THR A 98 3.93 1.64 3.26
N VAL A 99 3.88 2.27 2.10
CA VAL A 99 4.95 3.15 1.61
C VAL A 99 5.16 4.42 2.42
N TYR A 100 4.25 4.73 3.34
CA TYR A 100 4.35 5.86 4.25
C TYR A 100 4.74 5.44 5.67
N GLY A 101 5.17 4.18 5.86
CA GLY A 101 5.64 3.68 7.16
C GLY A 101 4.52 3.13 8.05
N VAL A 102 3.45 2.57 7.47
CA VAL A 102 2.45 1.88 8.29
C VAL A 102 3.08 0.71 9.03
N THR A 103 2.73 0.55 10.30
CA THR A 103 3.13 -0.63 11.06
C THR A 103 2.17 -1.78 10.84
N GLN A 104 2.58 -3.00 11.21
CA GLN A 104 1.69 -4.16 11.20
C GLN A 104 0.41 -3.93 12.03
N TYR A 105 0.52 -3.17 13.13
CA TYR A 105 -0.64 -2.78 13.93
C TYR A 105 -1.58 -1.83 13.17
N GLY A 106 -1.04 -0.82 12.47
CA GLY A 106 -1.82 0.08 11.63
C GLY A 106 -2.52 -0.65 10.49
N ALA A 107 -1.79 -1.50 9.77
CA ALA A 107 -2.30 -2.35 8.71
C ALA A 107 -3.43 -3.27 9.21
N LYS A 108 -3.24 -3.91 10.38
CA LYS A 108 -4.28 -4.72 11.03
C LYS A 108 -5.56 -3.90 11.25
N LEU A 109 -5.46 -2.69 11.79
CA LEU A 109 -6.65 -1.89 12.07
C LEU A 109 -7.40 -1.49 10.79
N GLN A 110 -6.68 -1.15 9.73
CA GLN A 110 -7.28 -0.83 8.43
C GLN A 110 -8.01 -2.04 7.84
N ILE A 111 -7.34 -3.20 7.79
CA ILE A 111 -7.94 -4.45 7.28
C ILE A 111 -9.13 -4.87 8.16
N GLN A 112 -9.03 -4.73 9.48
CA GLN A 112 -10.10 -5.08 10.40
C GLN A 112 -11.37 -4.23 10.18
N ARG A 113 -11.21 -2.96 9.78
CA ARG A 113 -12.35 -2.10 9.39
C ARG A 113 -13.00 -2.62 8.13
N GLN A 114 -12.20 -2.84 7.08
CA GLN A 114 -12.72 -3.36 5.81
C GLN A 114 -13.43 -4.71 5.98
N LEU A 115 -12.87 -5.64 6.77
CA LEU A 115 -13.52 -6.92 7.06
C LEU A 115 -14.80 -6.78 7.91
N ARG A 116 -14.87 -5.79 8.81
CA ARG A 116 -16.07 -5.54 9.63
C ARG A 116 -17.24 -5.07 8.79
N ASP A 117 -16.97 -4.30 7.74
CA ASP A 117 -17.98 -3.75 6.85
C ASP A 117 -18.54 -4.81 5.88
N MET A 118 -17.98 -6.03 5.88
CA MET A 118 -18.49 -7.17 5.13
C MET A 118 -19.54 -7.94 5.94
N GLU A 119 -20.80 -7.91 5.51
CA GLU A 119 -21.93 -8.56 6.21
C GLU A 119 -21.74 -10.08 6.42
N SER A 120 -21.02 -10.75 5.52
CA SER A 120 -20.84 -12.20 5.56
C SER A 120 -19.63 -12.68 6.36
N PHE A 121 -18.80 -11.78 6.91
CA PHE A 121 -17.58 -12.16 7.61
C PHE A 121 -17.85 -12.50 9.09
N PRO A 122 -17.33 -13.62 9.63
CA PRO A 122 -17.57 -14.00 11.02
C PRO A 122 -16.86 -13.08 12.01
N VAL A 123 -17.65 -12.39 12.84
CA VAL A 123 -17.19 -11.38 13.82
C VAL A 123 -16.12 -11.93 14.78
N ASP A 124 -16.27 -13.18 15.22
CA ASP A 124 -15.34 -13.84 16.16
C ASP A 124 -13.91 -13.95 15.59
N TYR A 125 -13.76 -13.95 14.27
CA TYR A 125 -12.48 -14.08 13.59
C TYR A 125 -11.90 -12.75 13.10
N LEU A 126 -12.54 -11.61 13.32
CA LEU A 126 -12.07 -10.31 12.84
C LEU A 126 -10.65 -9.98 13.29
N GLY A 127 -10.36 -10.13 14.59
CA GLY A 127 -9.04 -9.85 15.14
C GLY A 127 -7.94 -10.77 14.59
N PRO A 128 -8.10 -12.11 14.69
CA PRO A 128 -7.17 -13.08 14.13
C PRO A 128 -6.97 -12.92 12.61
N ALA A 129 -8.04 -12.75 11.86
CA ALA A 129 -8.00 -12.61 10.39
C ALA A 129 -7.29 -11.34 9.96
N ALA A 130 -7.62 -10.20 10.56
CA ALA A 130 -6.93 -8.94 10.27
C ALA A 130 -5.44 -9.00 10.63
N THR A 131 -5.09 -9.64 11.76
CA THR A 131 -3.68 -9.80 12.16
C THR A 131 -2.92 -10.68 11.18
N TYR A 132 -3.53 -11.77 10.74
CA TYR A 132 -2.98 -12.67 9.74
C TYR A 132 -2.79 -11.96 8.39
N LEU A 133 -3.83 -11.32 7.86
CA LEU A 133 -3.77 -10.59 6.60
C LEU A 133 -2.77 -9.44 6.63
N ALA A 134 -2.68 -8.67 7.72
CA ALA A 134 -1.71 -7.59 7.85
C ALA A 134 -0.26 -8.12 7.71
N LYS A 135 0.04 -9.25 8.37
CA LYS A 135 1.35 -9.89 8.27
C LYS A 135 1.65 -10.35 6.84
N LEU A 136 0.70 -11.04 6.21
CA LEU A 136 0.89 -11.54 4.85
C LEU A 136 1.01 -10.41 3.82
N THR A 137 0.18 -9.37 3.95
CA THR A 137 0.16 -8.21 3.04
C THR A 137 1.50 -7.49 3.09
N LEU A 138 1.98 -7.11 4.28
CA LEU A 138 3.28 -6.44 4.43
C LEU A 138 4.44 -7.31 3.93
N SER A 139 4.41 -8.62 4.21
CA SER A 139 5.42 -9.55 3.70
C SER A 139 5.39 -9.69 2.17
N SER A 140 4.22 -9.58 1.54
CA SER A 140 4.06 -9.68 0.09
C SER A 140 4.55 -8.43 -0.62
N ILE A 141 4.27 -7.24 -0.07
CA ILE A 141 4.78 -5.97 -0.58
C ILE A 141 6.31 -5.96 -0.60
N GLY A 142 6.96 -6.39 0.48
CA GLY A 142 8.43 -6.46 0.54
C GLY A 142 9.06 -7.41 -0.48
N LYS A 143 8.30 -8.42 -0.97
CA LYS A 143 8.76 -9.31 -2.05
C LYS A 143 8.62 -8.68 -3.43
N ILE A 144 7.56 -7.91 -3.67
CA ILE A 144 7.34 -7.23 -4.95
C ILE A 144 8.29 -6.02 -5.09
N PHE A 145 8.50 -5.29 -4.00
CA PHE A 145 9.17 -3.99 -3.99
C PHE A 145 10.45 -4.01 -3.14
N THR A 146 11.35 -4.96 -3.42
CA THR A 146 12.61 -5.13 -2.65
C THR A 146 13.45 -3.87 -2.61
N SER A 147 13.63 -3.20 -3.75
CA SER A 147 14.39 -1.95 -3.83
C SER A 147 13.75 -0.81 -3.02
N SER A 148 12.41 -0.77 -2.98
CA SER A 148 11.67 0.21 -2.17
C SER A 148 11.93 -0.02 -0.68
N THR A 149 11.93 -1.29 -0.25
CA THR A 149 12.25 -1.68 1.13
C THR A 149 13.70 -1.34 1.49
N GLU A 150 14.66 -1.56 0.60
CA GLU A 150 16.06 -1.18 0.82
C GLU A 150 16.22 0.33 1.02
N ILE A 151 15.54 1.14 0.21
CA ILE A 151 15.57 2.60 0.35
C ILE A 151 14.92 3.05 1.67
N GLN A 152 13.80 2.46 2.06
CA GLN A 152 13.15 2.74 3.35
C GLN A 152 14.08 2.42 4.52
N ASN A 153 14.67 1.23 4.53
CA ASN A 153 15.62 0.82 5.57
C ASN A 153 16.82 1.77 5.64
N TRP A 154 17.33 2.21 4.49
CA TRP A 154 18.43 3.18 4.45
C TRP A 154 18.03 4.54 5.05
N PHE A 155 16.83 5.05 4.74
CA PHE A 155 16.33 6.27 5.38
C PHE A 155 16.18 6.11 6.89
N ASP A 156 15.70 4.96 7.36
CA ASP A 156 15.56 4.67 8.78
C ASP A 156 16.92 4.68 9.51
N GLU A 157 17.95 4.06 8.92
CA GLU A 157 19.31 4.09 9.45
C GLU A 157 19.87 5.51 9.54
N VAL A 158 19.67 6.32 8.49
CA VAL A 158 20.10 7.73 8.47
C VAL A 158 19.37 8.53 9.54
N CYS A 159 18.06 8.34 9.71
CA CYS A 159 17.28 9.01 10.74
C CYS A 159 17.74 8.63 12.15
N LEU A 160 18.00 7.34 12.41
CA LEU A 160 18.50 6.87 13.70
C LEU A 160 19.89 7.42 14.01
N LEU A 161 20.80 7.44 13.04
CA LEU A 161 22.13 8.01 13.19
C LEU A 161 22.06 9.51 13.50
N LEU A 162 21.32 10.28 12.69
CA LEU A 162 21.15 11.71 12.92
C LEU A 162 20.55 11.97 14.30
N HIS A 163 19.50 11.24 14.67
CA HIS A 163 18.89 11.33 16.00
C HIS A 163 19.92 11.12 17.11
N SER A 164 20.71 10.04 17.04
CA SER A 164 21.75 9.77 18.05
C SER A 164 22.76 10.91 18.19
N VAL A 165 23.18 11.50 17.07
CA VAL A 165 24.14 12.63 17.05
C VAL A 165 23.49 13.88 17.63
N TYR A 166 22.26 14.21 17.24
CA TYR A 166 21.54 15.37 17.78
C TYR A 166 21.29 15.24 19.29
N TYR A 167 20.91 14.05 19.76
CA TYR A 167 20.71 13.79 21.19
C TYR A 167 22.02 13.90 21.97
N PHE A 168 23.10 13.31 21.46
CA PHE A 168 24.42 13.39 22.07
C PHE A 168 24.92 14.84 22.15
N LEU A 169 24.82 15.59 21.05
CA LEU A 169 25.19 17.01 21.01
C LEU A 169 24.32 17.85 21.95
N SER A 170 23.01 17.59 22.03
CA SER A 170 22.10 18.30 22.94
C SER A 170 22.47 18.05 24.40
N ILE A 171 22.81 16.82 24.77
CA ILE A 171 23.27 16.47 26.12
C ILE A 171 24.59 17.20 26.44
N ILE A 172 25.57 17.19 25.52
CA ILE A 172 26.84 17.90 25.71
C ILE A 172 26.60 19.41 25.89
N ILE A 173 25.81 20.04 25.02
CA ILE A 173 25.53 21.47 25.11
C ILE A 173 24.86 21.82 26.45
N HIS A 174 23.94 20.98 26.93
CA HIS A 174 23.26 21.20 28.21
C HIS A 174 24.18 20.99 29.42
N ILE A 175 25.08 20.00 29.38
CA ILE A 175 26.05 19.72 30.46
C ILE A 175 27.13 20.82 30.53
N PHE A 176 27.58 21.35 29.39
CA PHE A 176 28.70 22.29 29.30
C PHE A 176 28.27 23.75 29.12
N GLU A 177 26.97 24.06 29.24
CA GLU A 177 26.39 25.42 29.05
C GLU A 177 26.92 26.14 27.79
N PHE A 178 27.06 25.41 26.67
CA PHE A 178 27.63 25.97 25.45
C PHE A 178 26.60 26.85 24.72
N ASP A 179 26.92 28.13 24.51
CA ASP A 179 26.03 29.06 23.80
C ASP A 179 26.04 28.77 22.28
N ILE A 180 24.95 28.18 21.77
CA ILE A 180 24.78 27.80 20.35
C ILE A 180 24.89 29.03 19.42
N ALA A 181 24.62 30.24 19.92
CA ALA A 181 24.73 31.47 19.14
C ALA A 181 26.16 31.76 18.66
N ALA A 182 27.19 31.23 19.34
CA ALA A 182 28.59 31.48 19.01
C ALA A 182 29.13 30.64 17.85
N LEU A 183 28.44 29.56 17.45
CA LEU A 183 28.99 28.55 16.51
C LEU A 183 28.64 28.78 15.03
N GLY A 184 27.88 29.82 14.67
CA GLY A 184 27.76 30.32 13.29
C GLY A 184 27.26 29.34 12.21
N LEU A 185 26.76 28.16 12.58
CA LEU A 185 26.36 27.09 11.67
C LEU A 185 24.83 27.00 11.63
N ILE A 186 24.18 27.70 10.69
CA ILE A 186 23.00 27.26 9.92
C ILE A 186 22.89 28.21 8.72
N SER A 187 23.33 27.73 7.54
CA SER A 187 22.93 28.30 6.26
C SER A 187 21.48 27.88 6.00
N ARG A 188 20.59 28.86 5.83
CA ARG A 188 19.18 28.65 5.46
C ARG A 188 19.12 28.17 4.01
N GLN A 189 19.31 26.87 3.77
CA GLN A 189 18.82 26.26 2.53
C GLN A 189 17.28 26.22 2.63
N SER A 190 16.62 26.72 1.60
CA SER A 190 15.18 26.81 1.42
C SER A 190 14.51 25.43 1.24
N LEU A 191 14.59 24.59 2.27
CA LEU A 191 13.60 23.57 2.55
C LEU A 191 12.56 24.24 3.45
N LEU A 192 11.27 24.19 3.08
CA LEU A 192 10.21 24.57 4.01
C LEU A 192 10.47 23.82 5.33
N PRO A 193 10.68 24.52 6.46
CA PRO A 193 11.01 23.85 7.70
C PRO A 193 9.85 22.93 8.07
N ILE A 194 10.13 21.61 8.14
CA ILE A 194 9.17 20.63 8.63
C ILE A 194 8.66 21.14 9.99
N PRO A 195 7.35 21.38 10.17
CA PRO A 195 6.83 22.04 11.36
C PRO A 195 7.24 21.30 12.63
N LYS A 196 7.62 22.04 13.69
CA LYS A 196 8.03 21.52 15.01
C LYS A 196 7.15 20.38 15.60
N PRO A 197 5.82 20.31 15.43
CA PRO A 197 5.05 19.15 15.91
C PRO A 197 5.36 17.84 15.17
N PHE A 198 5.88 17.89 13.93
CA PHE A 198 6.33 16.70 13.19
C PHE A 198 7.73 16.26 13.59
N GLN A 199 8.62 17.17 13.96
CA GLN A 199 9.96 16.80 14.42
C GLN A 199 9.89 16.04 15.76
N LEU A 200 9.10 16.52 16.73
CA LEU A 200 8.92 15.81 18.01
C LEU A 200 8.06 14.54 17.87
N LYS A 201 7.09 14.49 16.95
CA LYS A 201 6.31 13.25 16.67
C LYS A 201 7.14 12.19 15.94
N LEU A 202 7.99 12.54 14.98
CA LEU A 202 8.98 11.60 14.44
C LEU A 202 9.88 11.08 15.56
N ILE A 203 10.35 11.97 16.44
CA ILE A 203 11.31 11.65 17.49
C ILE A 203 10.70 10.80 18.64
N LEU A 204 9.46 11.07 19.07
CA LEU A 204 8.81 10.35 20.17
C LEU A 204 8.08 9.08 19.73
N ASN A 205 7.51 9.04 18.50
CA ASN A 205 6.97 7.79 17.99
C ASN A 205 8.09 6.80 17.66
N TRP A 206 9.23 7.21 17.12
CA TRP A 206 10.24 6.22 16.71
C TRP A 206 11.05 5.60 17.87
N THR A 207 11.27 6.34 18.96
CA THR A 207 11.99 5.82 20.15
C THR A 207 11.18 4.83 20.99
N THR A 208 9.85 4.85 20.90
CA THR A 208 8.97 3.86 21.56
C THR A 208 8.74 2.62 20.70
N TYR A 209 8.84 2.74 19.37
CA TYR A 209 8.48 1.67 18.42
C TYR A 209 9.56 0.61 18.20
N GLY A 210 10.83 0.90 18.53
CA GLY A 210 11.92 -0.06 18.40
C GLY A 210 11.88 -1.23 19.39
N ASN A 211 11.08 -1.16 20.46
CA ASN A 211 11.07 -2.17 21.53
C ASN A 211 9.69 -2.59 22.08
N ASN A 212 8.57 -2.03 21.62
CA ASN A 212 7.25 -2.58 21.92
C ASN A 212 6.27 -2.25 20.80
N CYS A 213 5.81 -3.31 20.12
CA CYS A 213 4.74 -3.26 19.15
C CYS A 213 3.41 -3.08 19.89
N ASP A 214 3.02 -1.87 20.31
CA ASP A 214 1.62 -1.56 20.64
C ASP A 214 1.41 -0.03 20.78
N HIS A 215 0.37 0.45 20.09
CA HIS A 215 -0.25 1.79 20.19
C HIS A 215 0.44 3.00 19.53
N TYR A 216 0.00 3.34 18.31
CA TYR A 216 -0.84 4.51 17.98
C TYR A 216 -0.93 4.62 16.45
N ALA A 217 -2.14 4.49 15.91
CA ALA A 217 -2.38 4.65 14.47
C ALA A 217 -2.16 6.11 14.05
N PHE A 218 -1.26 6.36 13.10
CA PHE A 218 -1.35 7.55 12.26
C PHE A 218 -2.60 7.37 11.39
N TYR A 219 -3.66 8.08 11.75
CA TYR A 219 -4.82 8.23 10.88
C TYR A 219 -4.44 9.26 9.82
N ASP A 220 -3.87 8.80 8.71
CA ASP A 220 -4.16 9.47 7.45
C ASP A 220 -5.50 8.91 6.98
N GLU A 221 -6.49 9.78 6.87
CA GLU A 221 -7.63 9.54 5.99
C GLU A 221 -7.06 9.54 4.56
N ALA A 222 -6.49 8.41 4.16
CA ALA A 222 -6.46 8.07 2.75
C ALA A 222 -7.92 8.10 2.33
N GLY A 223 -8.31 9.10 1.54
CA GLY A 223 -9.68 9.27 1.07
C GLY A 223 -10.20 7.92 0.60
N ASP A 224 -11.34 7.51 1.17
CA ASP A 224 -12.17 6.48 0.56
C ASP A 224 -12.66 7.07 -0.76
N ASP A 225 -11.80 7.03 -1.78
CA ASP A 225 -12.25 7.07 -3.15
C ASP A 225 -12.97 5.74 -3.35
N ASP A 226 -14.29 5.80 -3.19
CA ASP A 226 -15.28 4.80 -3.56
C ASP A 226 -15.20 4.53 -5.09
N ASP A 227 -14.07 3.98 -5.53
CA ASP A 227 -13.96 3.32 -6.83
C ASP A 227 -14.62 1.94 -6.68
N ASP A 228 -15.95 1.90 -6.73
CA ASP A 228 -16.77 0.68 -6.81
C ASP A 228 -16.59 -0.05 -8.16
N ASP A 229 -15.37 -0.16 -8.68
CA ASP A 229 -15.06 -0.81 -9.96
C ASP A 229 -14.37 -2.18 -9.78
N ASP A 230 -15.23 -3.19 -9.95
CA ASP A 230 -15.04 -4.39 -10.77
C ASP A 230 -14.20 -5.58 -10.25
N ASP A 231 -14.58 -6.11 -9.08
CA ASP A 231 -14.18 -7.45 -8.61
C ASP A 231 -14.73 -8.60 -9.51
N SER A 232 -15.59 -8.27 -10.48
CA SER A 232 -16.17 -9.24 -11.43
C SER A 232 -15.11 -9.85 -12.38
N ASN A 233 -14.05 -9.08 -12.67
CA ASN A 233 -12.97 -9.49 -13.58
C ASN A 233 -11.91 -10.39 -12.90
N LEU A 234 -11.88 -10.45 -11.56
CA LEU A 234 -11.05 -11.42 -10.83
C LEU A 234 -11.72 -12.80 -10.76
N ARG A 235 -13.05 -12.83 -10.60
CA ARG A 235 -13.82 -14.09 -10.58
C ARG A 235 -13.81 -14.80 -11.94
N SER A 236 -13.75 -14.08 -13.06
CA SER A 236 -13.62 -14.67 -14.40
C SER A 236 -12.26 -15.36 -14.60
N LYS A 237 -11.16 -14.72 -14.19
CA LYS A 237 -9.80 -15.30 -14.28
C LYS A 237 -9.60 -16.54 -13.41
N LEU A 238 -10.21 -16.59 -12.22
CA LEU A 238 -10.15 -17.77 -11.35
C LEU A 238 -10.97 -18.96 -11.87
N ASN A 239 -12.04 -18.71 -12.64
CA ASN A 239 -12.86 -19.76 -13.25
C ASN A 239 -12.25 -20.34 -14.55
N GLU A 240 -11.45 -19.57 -15.29
CA GLU A 240 -10.76 -20.09 -16.48
C GLU A 240 -9.64 -21.10 -16.13
N GLN A 241 -8.98 -20.97 -14.97
CA GLN A 241 -7.94 -21.90 -14.53
C GLN A 241 -8.47 -23.24 -13.95
N ASN A 242 -9.78 -23.38 -13.73
CA ASN A 242 -10.40 -24.57 -13.14
C ASN A 242 -11.32 -25.37 -14.09
N SER A 243 -11.22 -25.15 -15.41
CA SER A 243 -11.94 -26.01 -16.36
C SER A 243 -11.32 -27.41 -16.41
N PRO A 244 -12.10 -28.50 -16.20
CA PRO A 244 -11.58 -29.85 -16.32
C PRO A 244 -11.20 -30.11 -17.77
N MET A 245 -9.95 -30.54 -17.95
CA MET A 245 -9.39 -31.02 -19.21
C MET A 245 -10.26 -32.17 -19.74
N PHE A 246 -11.16 -31.86 -20.68
CA PHE A 246 -11.91 -32.88 -21.41
C PHE A 246 -10.93 -33.61 -22.35
N LEU A 247 -10.57 -34.82 -21.98
CA LEU A 247 -10.01 -35.83 -22.88
C LEU A 247 -11.06 -36.13 -23.95
N SER A 248 -10.85 -35.64 -25.19
CA SER A 248 -11.62 -36.14 -26.33
C SER A 248 -10.96 -37.42 -26.85
N SER A 249 -11.58 -38.56 -26.55
CA SER A 249 -11.35 -39.79 -27.30
C SER A 249 -12.38 -39.90 -28.43
N ASN A 250 -11.84 -40.15 -29.63
CA ASN A 250 -12.46 -40.83 -30.78
C ASN A 250 -13.64 -40.18 -31.52
N GLY A 251 -13.42 -39.96 -32.83
CA GLY A 251 -14.33 -40.50 -33.85
C GLY A 251 -14.94 -39.52 -34.85
N GLU A 252 -14.54 -39.68 -36.12
CA GLU A 252 -15.30 -39.43 -37.37
C GLU A 252 -15.47 -38.00 -37.93
N ILE A 253 -14.62 -37.70 -38.92
CA ILE A 253 -14.94 -37.37 -40.33
C ILE A 253 -16.40 -36.97 -40.63
N ASP A 254 -16.65 -35.76 -41.15
CA ASP A 254 -16.97 -35.58 -42.58
C ASP A 254 -16.97 -34.11 -43.05
N PHE A 255 -16.74 -33.97 -44.36
CA PHE A 255 -16.63 -32.75 -45.16
C PHE A 255 -17.98 -32.04 -45.38
N HIS A 256 -17.99 -30.70 -45.30
CA HIS A 256 -18.38 -29.85 -46.42
C HIS A 256 -17.97 -28.38 -46.25
#